data_AF-A0A8K0XUX7-F1
#
_entry.id   AF-A0A8K0XUX7-F1
#
_cell.length_a   1.000
_cell.length_b   1.000
_cell.length_c   1.000
_cell.angle_alpha   90.00
_cell.angle_beta   90.00
_cell.angle_gamma   90.00
#
_symmetry.space_group_name_H-M   'P 1'
#
loop_
_entity.id
_entity.type
_entity.pdbx_description
1 polymer ?
#
loop_
_entity_poly.entity_id
_entity_poly.type
_entity_poly.pdbx_seq_one_letter_code
_entity_poly.pdbx_strand_id
1 'polypeptide(L)'
;MQLPTLTDVHIRTVQDAHKLFFAVQQGLLPKIERRLDAHERSALKPGNVYVWEEKGPGTVGGDGGGGGYAVTMERFTEGKSWTASRDFLMYYESTKKKKGDRDEAPQRARSLENQIIREGERDLYIKLTYSVFRTDDTDVNSASTSAAGAAQSKDRKKPKKWHLNAYFTKFTEGQLRTIDDIPMLRDLRVPDGLYKTARTTAKSSNTGGGAGGVQRTYAPFPSSHPRTLRSAP
;
A
#
# COMPACT_ATOMS: atom_id res chain seq x y z
N MET A 1 22.51 -3.58 0.40
CA MET A 1 21.24 -4.28 0.15
C MET A 1 20.11 -3.48 0.78
N GLN A 2 18.99 -3.30 0.08
CA GLN A 2 17.78 -2.67 0.62
C GLN A 2 17.05 -3.65 1.54
N LEU A 3 16.74 -3.19 2.75
CA LEU A 3 15.99 -3.97 3.73
C LEU A 3 14.51 -3.57 3.68
N PRO A 4 13.60 -4.46 4.13
CA PRO A 4 12.22 -4.07 4.41
C PRO A 4 12.17 -2.87 5.35
N THR A 5 11.19 -1.99 5.16
CA THR A 5 10.89 -0.87 6.05
C THR A 5 10.59 -1.35 7.47
N LEU A 6 9.84 -2.45 7.58
CA LEU A 6 9.65 -3.22 8.82
C LEU A 6 9.66 -4.71 8.51
N THR A 7 9.96 -5.51 9.52
CA THR A 7 9.89 -6.98 9.50
C THR A 7 9.08 -7.47 10.70
N ASP A 8 8.45 -8.63 10.55
CA ASP A 8 7.66 -9.25 11.62
C ASP A 8 6.49 -8.35 12.10
N VAL A 9 5.83 -7.64 11.17
CA VAL A 9 4.73 -6.72 11.48
C VAL A 9 3.54 -6.92 10.55
N HIS A 10 2.33 -6.86 11.11
CA HIS A 10 1.07 -6.82 10.40
C HIS A 10 0.43 -5.43 10.49
N ILE A 11 0.01 -4.89 9.34
CA ILE A 11 -0.61 -3.56 9.20
C ILE A 11 -2.13 -3.73 9.21
N ARG A 12 -2.78 -3.22 10.26
CA ARG A 12 -4.22 -3.47 10.51
C ARG A 12 -5.10 -2.33 10.04
N THR A 13 -4.58 -1.10 9.99
CA THR A 13 -5.40 0.09 9.77
C THR A 13 -4.74 1.10 8.82
N VAL A 14 -5.54 2.08 8.36
CA VAL A 14 -5.02 3.27 7.67
C VAL A 14 -4.07 4.05 8.57
N GLN A 15 -4.37 4.16 9.87
CA GLN A 15 -3.55 4.90 10.83
C GLN A 15 -2.17 4.26 11.01
N ASP A 16 -2.11 2.93 11.04
CA ASP A 16 -0.84 2.18 11.02
C ASP A 16 0.00 2.58 9.81
N ALA A 17 -0.60 2.58 8.61
CA ALA A 17 0.10 2.96 7.38
C ALA A 17 0.56 4.43 7.38
N HIS A 18 -0.26 5.35 7.91
CA HIS A 18 0.13 6.76 8.05
C HIS A 18 1.31 6.95 8.99
N LYS A 19 1.35 6.21 10.11
CA LYS A 19 2.50 6.20 11.02
C LYS A 19 3.76 5.71 10.32
N LEU A 20 3.68 4.66 9.50
CA LEU A 20 4.81 4.20 8.70
C LEU A 20 5.31 5.27 7.71
N PHE A 21 4.41 5.88 6.94
CA PHE A 21 4.81 6.94 6.01
C PHE A 21 5.50 8.09 6.73
N PHE A 22 4.95 8.50 7.87
CA PHE A 22 5.53 9.58 8.66
C PHE A 22 6.89 9.20 9.26
N ALA A 23 7.02 8.00 9.82
CA ALA A 23 8.29 7.50 10.36
C ALA A 23 9.39 7.41 9.30
N VAL A 24 9.06 6.91 8.10
CA VAL A 24 10.01 6.87 6.96
C VAL A 24 10.43 8.28 6.54
N GLN A 25 9.49 9.23 6.51
CA GLN A 25 9.77 10.61 6.18
C GLN A 25 10.69 11.29 7.21
N GLN A 26 10.52 10.98 8.50
CA GLN A 26 11.39 11.47 9.57
C GLN A 26 12.76 10.76 9.60
N GLY A 27 13.02 9.82 8.69
CA GLY A 27 14.26 9.04 8.66
C GLY A 27 14.36 7.98 9.76
N LEU A 28 13.27 7.70 10.48
CA LEU A 28 13.22 6.72 11.57
C LEU A 28 13.17 5.27 11.05
N LEU A 29 12.64 5.09 9.84
CA LEU A 29 12.55 3.80 9.16
C LEU A 29 13.12 3.89 7.75
N PRO A 30 13.74 2.81 7.22
CA PRO A 30 14.32 2.83 5.89
C PRO A 30 13.25 2.91 4.81
N LYS A 31 13.51 3.74 3.79
CA LYS A 31 12.70 3.87 2.58
C LYS A 31 13.27 2.98 1.48
N ILE A 32 12.41 2.40 0.65
CA ILE A 32 12.84 1.75 -0.59
C ILE A 32 13.01 2.80 -1.69
N GLU A 33 14.17 2.80 -2.33
CA GLU A 33 14.55 3.85 -3.30
C GLU A 33 14.71 3.34 -4.73
N ARG A 34 14.93 2.03 -4.89
CA ARG A 34 15.07 1.35 -6.18
C ARG A 34 14.37 -0.02 -6.17
N ARG A 35 14.28 -0.63 -7.36
CA ARG A 35 13.73 -2.00 -7.50
C ARG A 35 14.53 -2.98 -6.67
N LEU A 36 13.81 -3.92 -6.05
CA LEU A 36 14.42 -5.04 -5.37
C LEU A 36 15.19 -5.87 -6.40
N ASP A 37 16.44 -6.17 -6.13
CA ASP A 37 17.23 -7.09 -6.94
C ASP A 37 16.80 -8.55 -6.72
N ALA A 38 17.46 -9.51 -7.38
CA ALA A 38 17.08 -10.91 -7.28
C ALA A 38 17.22 -11.48 -5.86
N HIS A 39 18.25 -11.05 -5.12
CA HIS A 39 18.51 -11.50 -3.77
C HIS A 39 17.53 -10.87 -2.77
N GLU A 40 17.27 -9.57 -2.90
CA GLU A 40 16.30 -8.85 -2.08
C GLU A 40 14.87 -9.39 -2.28
N ARG A 41 14.52 -9.81 -3.51
CA ARG A 41 13.25 -10.50 -3.80
C ARG A 41 13.18 -11.89 -3.18
N SER A 42 14.26 -12.67 -3.25
CA SER A 42 14.27 -14.02 -2.65
C SER A 42 14.24 -13.98 -1.12
N ALA A 43 14.66 -12.86 -0.52
CA ALA A 43 14.59 -12.60 0.92
C ALA A 43 13.21 -12.17 1.45
N LEU A 44 12.17 -12.09 0.59
CA LEU A 44 10.81 -11.76 1.02
C LEU A 44 10.28 -12.79 2.03
N LYS A 45 9.72 -12.30 3.14
CA LYS A 45 9.12 -13.10 4.22
C LYS A 45 7.77 -12.54 4.67
N PRO A 46 6.89 -13.34 5.27
CA PRO A 46 5.72 -12.82 5.97
C PRO A 46 6.15 -11.86 7.09
N GLY A 47 5.39 -10.80 7.30
CA GLY A 47 5.72 -9.69 8.18
C GLY A 47 6.59 -8.60 7.56
N ASN A 48 7.10 -8.77 6.33
CA ASN A 48 7.84 -7.71 5.65
C ASN A 48 6.89 -6.61 5.17
N VAL A 49 7.27 -5.35 5.45
CA VAL A 49 6.58 -4.15 4.98
C VAL A 49 7.56 -3.28 4.22
N TYR A 50 7.14 -2.73 3.08
CA TYR A 50 7.96 -1.91 2.20
C TYR A 50 7.23 -0.61 1.90
N VAL A 51 7.92 0.51 2.11
CA VAL A 51 7.41 1.85 1.83
C VAL A 51 8.31 2.54 0.81
N TRP A 52 7.70 3.16 -0.19
CA TRP A 52 8.42 3.95 -1.20
C TRP A 52 7.62 5.17 -1.64
N GLU A 53 8.35 6.14 -2.18
CA GLU A 53 7.83 7.34 -2.83
C GLU A 53 7.91 7.16 -4.35
N GLU A 54 6.86 7.50 -5.08
CA GLU A 54 6.86 7.57 -6.54
C GLU A 54 7.74 8.75 -6.97
N LYS A 55 8.83 8.47 -7.69
CA LYS A 55 9.67 9.51 -8.30
C LYS A 55 8.94 10.03 -9.54
N GLY A 56 8.73 11.34 -9.62
CA GLY A 56 8.09 11.96 -10.77
C GLY A 56 8.89 11.74 -12.06
N PRO A 57 8.24 11.76 -13.23
CA PRO A 57 8.94 11.72 -14.51
C PRO A 57 9.79 12.98 -14.63
N GLY A 58 11.09 12.89 -14.34
CA GLY A 58 12.03 14.01 -14.43
C GLY A 58 12.98 14.22 -13.25
N THR A 59 12.82 13.53 -12.11
CA THR A 59 13.86 13.57 -11.05
C THR A 59 15.00 12.63 -11.40
N VAL A 60 15.78 13.00 -12.41
CA VAL A 60 17.16 12.54 -12.56
C VAL A 60 17.86 12.99 -11.28
N GLY A 61 18.36 12.04 -10.49
CA GLY A 61 19.22 12.38 -9.36
C GLY A 61 20.36 13.25 -9.89
N GLY A 62 20.48 14.46 -9.37
CA GLY A 62 21.60 15.33 -9.67
C GLY A 62 22.86 14.71 -9.11
N ASP A 63 23.54 13.90 -9.92
CA ASP A 63 24.99 13.75 -9.98
C ASP A 63 25.32 12.89 -11.21
N GLY A 64 26.08 13.47 -12.15
CA GLY A 64 26.87 12.73 -13.14
C GLY A 64 26.13 12.00 -14.27
N GLY A 65 25.84 12.71 -15.37
CA GLY A 65 26.04 12.22 -16.74
C GLY A 65 25.20 11.03 -17.24
N GLY A 66 24.29 11.31 -18.18
CA GLY A 66 23.81 10.33 -19.15
C GLY A 66 22.29 10.23 -19.20
N GLY A 67 21.72 10.47 -20.39
CA GLY A 67 20.29 10.35 -20.69
C GLY A 67 19.76 8.93 -20.60
N GLY A 68 19.70 8.39 -19.39
CA GLY A 68 19.10 7.09 -19.08
C GLY A 68 17.66 7.25 -18.62
N TYR A 69 16.75 6.49 -19.22
CA TYR A 69 15.40 6.29 -18.71
C TYR A 69 15.47 5.81 -17.25
N ALA A 70 15.20 6.71 -16.29
CA ALA A 70 15.08 6.32 -14.90
C ALA A 70 13.84 5.43 -14.75
N VAL A 71 14.04 4.13 -14.50
CA VAL A 71 12.93 3.21 -14.24
C VAL A 71 12.28 3.62 -12.92
N THR A 72 11.17 4.35 -12.99
CA THR A 72 10.38 4.77 -11.84
C THR A 72 9.76 3.53 -11.16
N MET A 73 9.74 3.53 -9.82
CA MET A 73 9.02 2.52 -9.06
C MET A 73 7.53 2.87 -8.97
N GLU A 74 6.84 2.82 -10.11
CA GLU A 74 5.37 2.99 -10.12
C GLU A 74 4.66 1.73 -9.63
N ARG A 75 5.31 0.56 -9.79
CA ARG A 75 4.79 -0.75 -9.41
C ARG A 75 5.88 -1.56 -8.74
N PHE A 76 5.63 -1.99 -7.52
CA PHE A 76 6.51 -2.88 -6.78
C PHE A 76 6.51 -4.29 -7.40
N THR A 77 7.70 -4.89 -7.53
CA THR A 77 7.88 -6.21 -8.14
C THR A 77 8.71 -7.11 -7.23
N GLU A 78 8.03 -8.04 -6.59
CA GLU A 78 8.53 -8.94 -5.56
C GLU A 78 8.71 -10.39 -6.04
N GLY A 79 8.44 -10.65 -7.32
CA GLY A 79 8.64 -11.98 -7.94
C GLY A 79 7.52 -13.00 -7.70
N LYS A 80 6.37 -12.57 -7.19
CA LYS A 80 5.17 -13.41 -6.95
C LYS A 80 4.05 -13.10 -7.95
N SER A 81 3.20 -14.11 -8.21
CA SER A 81 1.97 -13.96 -8.98
C SER A 81 0.80 -13.74 -8.03
N TRP A 82 -0.12 -12.84 -8.39
CA TRP A 82 -1.19 -12.37 -7.53
C TRP A 82 -2.55 -12.53 -8.21
N THR A 83 -3.60 -12.83 -7.42
CA THR A 83 -4.99 -12.78 -7.90
C THR A 83 -5.39 -11.35 -8.27
N ALA A 84 -6.51 -11.18 -8.99
CA ALA A 84 -7.17 -9.89 -9.05
C ALA A 84 -7.62 -9.47 -7.63
N SER A 85 -7.54 -8.19 -7.30
CA SER A 85 -7.94 -7.70 -5.98
C SER A 85 -9.46 -7.75 -5.81
N ARG A 86 -9.94 -8.17 -4.64
CA ARG A 86 -11.38 -8.14 -4.30
C ARG A 86 -11.80 -6.86 -3.60
N ASP A 87 -10.92 -6.32 -2.77
CA ASP A 87 -11.18 -5.15 -1.95
C ASP A 87 -10.17 -4.02 -2.20
N PHE A 88 -9.73 -3.90 -3.46
CA PHE A 88 -8.80 -2.91 -4.03
C PHE A 88 -7.44 -2.72 -3.34
N LEU A 89 -7.19 -3.41 -2.22
CA LEU A 89 -5.99 -3.30 -1.40
C LEU A 89 -5.41 -4.67 -1.04
N MET A 90 -6.14 -5.77 -1.27
CA MET A 90 -5.69 -7.11 -0.89
C MET A 90 -5.57 -8.05 -2.09
N TYR A 91 -4.49 -8.82 -2.11
CA TYR A 91 -4.13 -9.75 -3.17
C TYR A 91 -3.68 -11.07 -2.55
N TYR A 92 -4.10 -12.18 -3.12
CA TYR A 92 -3.67 -13.52 -2.71
C TYR A 92 -2.67 -14.07 -3.72
N GLU A 93 -1.67 -14.81 -3.25
CA GLU A 93 -0.69 -15.46 -4.13
C GLU A 93 -1.40 -16.48 -5.01
N SER A 94 -1.23 -16.36 -6.32
CA SER A 94 -1.70 -17.34 -7.29
C SER A 94 -0.59 -18.32 -7.57
N THR A 95 -0.84 -19.62 -7.36
CA THR A 95 0.02 -20.66 -7.91
C THR A 95 -0.11 -20.69 -9.44
N LYS A 96 0.93 -21.14 -10.16
CA LYS A 96 0.92 -21.22 -11.62
C LYS A 96 -0.33 -21.98 -12.10
N LYS A 97 -1.03 -21.42 -13.08
CA LYS A 97 -2.19 -22.08 -13.72
C LYS A 97 -1.74 -23.45 -14.27
N LYS A 98 -2.43 -24.53 -13.88
CA LYS A 98 -2.36 -25.77 -14.65
C LYS A 98 -2.97 -25.49 -16.04
N LYS A 99 -2.40 -26.05 -17.11
CA LYS A 99 -2.88 -25.86 -18.48
C LYS A 99 -4.35 -26.30 -18.57
N GLY A 100 -5.26 -25.39 -18.90
CA GLY A 100 -6.72 -25.66 -19.03
C GLY A 100 -7.63 -24.90 -18.06
N ASP A 101 -7.06 -24.17 -17.09
CA ASP A 101 -7.82 -23.47 -16.06
C ASP A 101 -8.33 -22.09 -16.57
N ARG A 102 -9.66 -21.95 -16.76
CA ARG A 102 -10.33 -20.74 -17.31
C ARG A 102 -10.13 -19.52 -16.39
N ASP A 103 -10.24 -18.32 -16.98
CA ASP A 103 -10.02 -17.00 -16.35
C ASP A 103 -11.07 -16.62 -15.29
N GLU A 104 -11.09 -17.35 -14.18
CA GLU A 104 -11.92 -17.08 -13.00
C GLU A 104 -11.15 -16.28 -11.92
N ALA A 105 -10.33 -15.32 -12.33
CA ALA A 105 -9.42 -14.60 -11.43
C ALA A 105 -10.13 -13.95 -10.21
N PRO A 106 -11.32 -13.31 -10.36
CA PRO A 106 -12.05 -12.81 -9.21
C PRO A 106 -12.55 -13.93 -8.31
N GLN A 107 -13.20 -14.99 -8.84
CA GLN A 107 -13.71 -16.11 -8.02
C GLN A 107 -12.60 -16.77 -7.20
N ARG A 108 -11.39 -16.92 -7.77
CA ARG A 108 -10.23 -17.45 -7.05
C ARG A 108 -9.86 -16.66 -5.80
N ALA A 109 -9.86 -15.33 -5.87
CA ALA A 109 -9.55 -14.52 -4.69
C ALA A 109 -10.56 -14.75 -3.55
N ARG A 110 -11.85 -15.01 -3.84
CA ARG A 110 -12.89 -15.26 -2.82
C ARG A 110 -12.69 -16.65 -2.22
N SER A 111 -12.36 -17.59 -3.09
CA SER A 111 -12.07 -18.97 -2.68
C SER A 111 -10.87 -18.99 -1.73
N LEU A 112 -9.78 -18.31 -2.09
CA LEU A 112 -8.57 -18.21 -1.25
C LEU A 112 -8.82 -17.45 0.06
N GLU A 113 -9.61 -16.38 0.03
CA GLU A 113 -10.03 -15.65 1.24
C GLU A 113 -10.82 -16.52 2.22
N ASN A 114 -11.74 -17.35 1.73
CA ASN A 114 -12.54 -18.24 2.57
C ASN A 114 -11.87 -19.59 2.86
N GLN A 115 -10.72 -19.88 2.25
CA GLN A 115 -10.03 -21.16 2.41
C GLN A 115 -9.52 -21.32 3.86
N ILE A 116 -9.96 -22.38 4.53
CA ILE A 116 -9.36 -22.81 5.79
C ILE A 116 -8.10 -23.62 5.43
N ILE A 117 -6.92 -23.13 5.80
CA ILE A 117 -5.65 -23.81 5.54
C ILE A 117 -5.42 -24.86 6.62
N ARG A 118 -5.25 -26.11 6.21
CA ARG A 118 -4.97 -27.21 7.14
C ARG A 118 -3.48 -27.32 7.44
N GLU A 119 -3.16 -27.95 8.57
CA GLU A 119 -1.78 -28.25 8.93
C GLU A 119 -1.12 -29.12 7.84
N GLY A 120 0.06 -28.72 7.38
CA GLY A 120 0.77 -29.34 6.26
C GLY A 120 0.39 -28.83 4.86
N GLU A 121 -0.67 -28.04 4.72
CA GLU A 121 -0.97 -27.33 3.46
C GLU A 121 -0.01 -26.14 3.29
N ARG A 122 0.38 -25.86 2.04
CA ARG A 122 1.24 -24.72 1.74
C ARG A 122 0.49 -23.42 2.01
N ASP A 123 1.02 -22.63 2.92
CA ASP A 123 0.53 -21.28 3.16
C ASP A 123 0.91 -20.35 2.01
N LEU A 124 -0.07 -19.55 1.58
CA LEU A 124 0.05 -18.66 0.44
C LEU A 124 0.20 -17.22 0.93
N TYR A 125 1.02 -16.45 0.22
CA TYR A 125 1.19 -15.05 0.57
C TYR A 125 -0.08 -14.25 0.33
N ILE A 126 -0.34 -13.34 1.24
CA ILE A 126 -1.31 -12.26 1.13
C ILE A 126 -0.51 -10.96 1.06
N LYS A 127 -0.81 -10.13 0.07
CA LYS A 127 -0.27 -8.79 -0.05
C LYS A 127 -1.37 -7.77 0.22
N LEU A 128 -1.11 -6.89 1.16
CA LEU A 128 -1.84 -5.66 1.38
C LEU A 128 -1.09 -4.50 0.71
N THR A 129 -1.79 -3.66 -0.04
CA THR A 129 -1.26 -2.44 -0.66
C THR A 129 -2.01 -1.23 -0.15
N TYR A 130 -1.32 -0.10 -0.01
CA TYR A 130 -1.97 1.18 0.31
C TYR A 130 -1.19 2.33 -0.32
N SER A 131 -1.88 3.42 -0.69
CA SER A 131 -1.23 4.56 -1.34
C SER A 131 -1.91 5.88 -0.99
N VAL A 132 -1.09 6.92 -0.82
CA VAL A 132 -1.51 8.26 -0.40
C VAL A 132 -0.76 9.34 -1.18
N PHE A 133 -1.37 10.50 -1.34
CA PHE A 133 -0.70 11.75 -1.64
C PHE A 133 -0.43 12.49 -0.33
N ARG A 134 0.73 13.12 -0.22
CA ARG A 134 1.03 14.04 0.89
C ARG A 134 0.44 15.41 0.56
N THR A 135 -0.14 16.08 1.56
CA THR A 135 -0.95 17.29 1.33
C THR A 135 -0.18 18.59 1.24
N ASP A 136 0.91 18.74 1.95
CA ASP A 136 1.83 19.87 1.77
C ASP A 136 2.50 19.85 0.38
N ASP A 137 2.70 18.68 -0.22
CA ASP A 137 3.11 18.58 -1.63
C ASP A 137 1.97 18.97 -2.61
N THR A 138 0.72 19.08 -2.13
CA THR A 138 -0.44 19.53 -2.94
C THR A 138 -0.67 21.04 -2.90
N ASP A 139 0.09 21.80 -2.11
CA ASP A 139 -0.08 23.24 -1.96
C ASP A 139 0.71 24.03 -3.03
N VAL A 140 0.26 23.85 -4.27
CA VAL A 140 -0.01 24.96 -5.19
C VAL A 140 -1.34 24.68 -5.91
N ASN A 141 -2.44 24.92 -5.19
CA ASN A 141 -3.83 25.00 -5.68
C ASN A 141 -4.47 23.75 -6.29
N SER A 142 -4.86 22.77 -5.46
CA SER A 142 -6.04 21.93 -5.74
C SER A 142 -7.31 22.37 -4.98
N ALA A 143 -7.24 23.49 -4.25
CA ALA A 143 -8.37 24.11 -3.57
C ALA A 143 -8.57 25.57 -4.02
N SER A 144 -8.87 25.78 -5.30
CA SER A 144 -9.64 26.97 -5.70
C SER A 144 -10.42 26.70 -6.99
N THR A 145 -11.73 26.59 -6.84
CA THR A 145 -12.66 26.94 -7.91
C THR A 145 -12.79 28.46 -7.87
N SER A 146 -12.16 29.19 -8.79
CA SER A 146 -12.64 30.51 -9.20
C SER A 146 -12.01 30.94 -10.52
N ALA A 147 -12.86 31.58 -11.31
CA ALA A 147 -12.66 32.05 -12.66
C ALA A 147 -11.49 33.03 -12.84
N ALA A 148 -11.12 33.17 -14.12
CA ALA A 148 -10.49 34.32 -14.74
C ALA A 148 -9.09 34.74 -14.25
N GLY A 149 -8.10 34.50 -15.11
CA GLY A 149 -6.92 35.37 -15.28
C GLY A 149 -5.85 35.32 -14.19
N ALA A 150 -4.87 34.43 -14.33
CA ALA A 150 -3.53 34.65 -13.79
C ALA A 150 -2.50 33.80 -14.53
N ALA A 151 -1.33 34.40 -14.79
CA ALA A 151 -0.26 33.91 -15.64
C ALA A 151 0.23 32.49 -15.32
N GLN A 152 0.63 31.78 -16.39
CA GLN A 152 1.24 30.45 -16.36
C GLN A 152 2.55 30.45 -15.55
N SER A 153 2.53 30.02 -14.29
CA SER A 153 3.74 29.58 -13.62
C SER A 153 4.08 28.16 -14.09
N LYS A 154 5.23 28.00 -14.77
CA LYS A 154 5.67 26.76 -15.41
C LYS A 154 6.17 25.66 -14.45
N ASP A 155 6.23 25.90 -13.13
CA ASP A 155 6.76 24.93 -12.15
C ASP A 155 5.73 24.57 -11.07
N ARG A 156 4.69 23.81 -11.45
CA ARG A 156 3.83 23.13 -10.47
C ARG A 156 4.46 21.78 -10.12
N LYS A 157 5.05 21.66 -8.92
CA LYS A 157 5.52 20.36 -8.41
C LYS A 157 4.32 19.43 -8.25
N LYS A 158 4.36 18.28 -8.91
CA LYS A 158 3.33 17.24 -8.74
C LYS A 158 3.40 16.71 -7.30
N PRO A 159 2.25 16.45 -6.66
CA PRO A 159 2.24 15.94 -5.31
C PRO A 159 2.89 14.56 -5.27
N LYS A 160 3.75 14.32 -4.27
CA LYS A 160 4.45 13.04 -4.14
C LYS A 160 3.46 11.98 -3.69
N LYS A 161 3.44 10.87 -4.43
CA LYS A 161 2.62 9.72 -4.11
C LYS A 161 3.45 8.71 -3.34
N TRP A 162 2.96 8.28 -2.19
CA TRP A 162 3.59 7.30 -1.34
C TRP A 162 2.83 5.99 -1.40
N HIS A 163 3.57 4.89 -1.32
CA HIS A 163 3.06 3.55 -1.45
C HIS A 163 3.59 2.66 -0.34
N LEU A 164 2.75 1.74 0.10
CA LEU A 164 3.05 0.71 1.08
C LEU A 164 2.62 -0.64 0.51
N ASN A 165 3.49 -1.64 0.65
CA ASN A 165 3.14 -3.05 0.50
C ASN A 165 3.49 -3.78 1.80
N ALA A 166 2.54 -4.54 2.35
CA ALA A 166 2.76 -5.44 3.48
C ALA A 166 2.44 -6.86 3.06
N TYR A 167 3.26 -7.80 3.51
CA TYR A 167 3.16 -9.21 3.14
C TYR A 167 2.95 -10.06 4.38
N PHE A 168 1.95 -10.92 4.37
CA PHE A 168 1.70 -11.87 5.44
C PHE A 168 1.07 -13.12 4.83
N THR A 169 0.62 -14.04 5.66
CA THR A 169 -0.07 -15.26 5.27
C THR A 169 -1.18 -15.54 6.28
N LYS A 170 -2.05 -16.52 6.03
CA LYS A 170 -3.13 -16.79 7.00
C LYS A 170 -2.60 -17.31 8.33
N PHE A 171 -1.53 -18.11 8.35
CA PHE A 171 -0.97 -18.57 9.63
C PHE A 171 -0.26 -17.46 10.40
N THR A 172 0.39 -16.52 9.70
CA THR A 172 1.17 -15.46 10.34
C THR A 172 0.33 -14.27 10.80
N GLU A 173 -0.85 -14.03 10.21
CA GLU A 173 -1.69 -12.86 10.51
C GLU A 173 -1.93 -12.63 12.02
N GLY A 174 -2.15 -13.69 12.80
CA GLY A 174 -2.35 -13.61 14.26
C GLY A 174 -1.07 -13.68 15.11
N GLN A 175 0.08 -13.96 14.49
CA GLN A 175 1.37 -14.17 15.16
C GLN A 175 2.31 -12.97 15.05
N LEU A 176 2.16 -12.18 13.99
CA LEU A 176 2.95 -10.98 13.73
C LEU A 176 2.67 -9.88 14.76
N ARG A 177 3.67 -9.07 15.04
CA ARG A 177 3.51 -7.85 15.85
C ARG A 177 2.68 -6.81 15.10
N THR A 178 2.16 -5.84 15.82
CA THR A 178 1.42 -4.71 15.29
C THR A 178 2.19 -3.41 15.52
N ILE A 179 1.70 -2.30 14.96
CA ILE A 179 2.30 -0.98 15.19
C ILE A 179 2.30 -0.58 16.68
N ASP A 180 1.33 -1.05 17.44
CA ASP A 180 1.25 -0.77 18.88
C ASP A 180 2.36 -1.48 19.68
N ASP A 181 2.90 -2.57 19.15
CA ASP A 181 3.99 -3.33 19.79
C ASP A 181 5.38 -2.70 19.54
N ILE A 182 5.46 -1.64 18.74
CA ILE A 182 6.71 -0.93 18.43
C ILE A 182 6.66 0.45 19.10
N PRO A 183 7.36 0.66 20.23
CA PRO A 183 7.26 1.89 21.01
C PRO A 183 7.45 3.18 20.20
N MET A 184 8.44 3.20 19.31
CA MET A 184 8.73 4.32 18.40
C MET A 184 7.55 4.70 17.49
N LEU A 185 6.70 3.73 17.11
CA LEU A 185 5.59 3.95 16.19
C LEU A 185 4.25 4.05 16.91
N ARG A 186 4.07 3.33 18.04
CA ARG A 186 2.87 3.39 18.87
C ARG A 186 2.56 4.83 19.26
N ASP A 187 3.57 5.56 19.73
CA ASP A 187 3.42 6.89 20.31
C ASP A 187 3.60 8.01 19.26
N LEU A 188 3.90 7.64 18.00
CA LEU A 188 4.11 8.58 16.90
C LEU A 188 2.79 9.24 16.48
N ARG A 189 2.74 10.57 16.61
CA ARG A 189 1.59 11.40 16.20
C ARG A 189 1.79 11.89 14.77
N VAL A 190 0.91 11.43 13.88
CA VAL A 190 0.84 11.93 12.51
C VAL A 190 -0.08 13.15 12.48
N PRO A 191 0.36 14.31 11.93
CA PRO A 191 -0.51 15.46 11.79
C PRO A 191 -1.77 15.15 10.98
N ASP A 192 -2.92 15.63 11.46
CA ASP A 192 -4.20 15.42 10.80
C ASP A 192 -4.19 16.02 9.39
N GLY A 193 -4.74 15.26 8.44
CA GLY A 193 -4.81 15.68 7.04
C GLY A 193 -3.47 15.69 6.30
N LEU A 194 -2.36 15.19 6.88
CA LEU A 194 -1.07 15.10 6.19
C LEU A 194 -1.10 14.17 4.97
N TYR A 195 -1.89 13.10 5.03
CA TYR A 195 -2.02 12.12 3.96
C TYR A 195 -3.46 12.05 3.44
N LYS A 196 -3.63 12.25 2.13
CA LYS A 196 -4.89 12.01 1.41
C LYS A 196 -4.78 10.70 0.64
N THR A 197 -5.79 9.84 0.71
CA THR A 197 -5.78 8.59 -0.06
C THR A 197 -5.61 8.88 -1.55
N ALA A 198 -4.75 8.11 -2.23
CA ALA A 198 -4.53 8.28 -3.67
C ALA A 198 -5.64 7.67 -4.54
N ARG A 199 -6.74 7.23 -3.93
CA ARG A 199 -7.92 6.75 -4.65
C ARG A 199 -8.70 7.92 -5.22
N THR A 200 -8.94 7.90 -6.53
CA THR A 200 -9.89 8.79 -7.18
C THR A 200 -11.30 8.42 -6.73
N THR A 201 -11.89 9.18 -5.80
CA THR A 201 -13.35 9.30 -5.81
C THR A 201 -13.68 10.04 -7.09
N ALA A 202 -14.11 9.33 -8.13
CA ALA A 202 -14.69 9.99 -9.29
C ALA A 202 -15.89 10.81 -8.80
N LYS A 203 -15.70 12.12 -8.65
CA LYS A 203 -16.83 13.05 -8.57
C LYS A 203 -17.48 13.01 -9.95
N SER A 204 -18.48 12.15 -10.11
CA SER A 204 -19.46 12.30 -11.17
C SER A 204 -20.13 13.65 -10.97
N SER A 205 -19.82 14.60 -11.85
CA SER A 205 -20.51 15.87 -11.94
C SER A 205 -21.88 15.62 -12.57
N ASN A 206 -22.86 15.40 -11.69
CA ASN A 206 -24.25 15.86 -11.72
C ASN A 206 -25.02 15.89 -13.07
N THR A 207 -26.03 15.03 -13.17
CA THR A 207 -27.38 15.44 -13.63
C THR A 207 -28.46 14.68 -12.85
N GLY A 208 -29.04 15.36 -11.84
CA GLY A 208 -30.47 15.32 -11.52
C GLY A 208 -31.07 14.04 -10.93
N GLY A 209 -31.51 14.15 -9.66
CA GLY A 209 -32.74 13.47 -9.21
C GLY A 209 -32.57 12.42 -8.11
N GLY A 210 -33.06 12.75 -6.91
CA GLY A 210 -33.88 11.84 -6.11
C GLY A 210 -33.22 10.67 -5.36
N ALA A 211 -33.27 10.80 -4.03
CA ALA A 211 -33.40 9.73 -3.03
C ALA A 211 -32.18 8.84 -2.69
N GLY A 212 -31.82 8.87 -1.40
CA GLY A 212 -31.22 7.73 -0.69
C GLY A 212 -29.75 7.43 -0.99
N GLY A 213 -28.86 8.41 -0.86
CA GLY A 213 -27.43 8.20 -1.00
C GLY A 213 -26.85 7.38 0.15
N VAL A 214 -26.85 6.05 0.03
CA VAL A 214 -25.95 5.19 0.81
C VAL A 214 -24.53 5.58 0.42
N GLN A 215 -23.84 6.32 1.30
CA GLN A 215 -22.39 6.45 1.21
C GLN A 215 -21.82 5.03 1.27
N ARG A 216 -21.36 4.49 0.13
CA ARG A 216 -20.57 3.27 0.13
C ARG A 216 -19.21 3.59 0.74
N THR A 217 -19.15 3.51 2.06
CA THR A 217 -17.92 3.53 2.85
C THR A 217 -17.01 2.43 2.33
N TYR A 218 -15.79 2.87 2.05
CA TYR A 218 -14.57 2.12 1.73
C TYR A 218 -14.61 0.62 2.06
N ALA A 219 -13.98 -0.21 1.22
CA ALA A 219 -13.56 -1.53 1.66
C ALA A 219 -12.74 -1.35 2.95
N PRO A 220 -13.23 -1.83 4.10
CA PRO A 220 -12.53 -1.66 5.36
C PRO A 220 -11.20 -2.42 5.25
N PHE A 221 -10.18 -1.97 5.98
CA PHE A 221 -9.12 -2.92 6.33
C PHE A 221 -9.81 -4.14 6.96
N PRO A 222 -9.39 -5.37 6.66
CA PRO A 222 -10.01 -6.56 7.24
C PRO A 222 -10.17 -6.34 8.74
N SER A 223 -11.40 -6.43 9.23
CA SER A 223 -11.72 -6.11 10.61
C SER A 223 -10.86 -6.95 11.54
N SER A 224 -10.09 -6.27 12.39
CA SER A 224 -9.25 -6.86 13.44
C SER A 224 -9.99 -8.01 14.11
N HIS A 225 -9.51 -9.24 13.95
CA HIS A 225 -9.96 -10.32 14.80
C HIS A 225 -9.41 -10.03 16.21
N PRO A 226 -10.26 -9.93 17.24
CA PRO A 226 -9.77 -9.79 18.60
C PRO A 226 -8.91 -11.00 18.90
N ARG A 227 -7.67 -10.76 19.37
CA ARG A 227 -6.77 -11.79 19.86
C ARG A 227 -7.47 -12.51 21.01
N THR A 228 -8.01 -13.69 20.76
CA THR A 228 -8.32 -14.62 21.84
C THR A 228 -6.98 -15.07 22.40
N LEU A 229 -6.58 -14.48 23.52
CA LEU A 229 -5.53 -15.03 24.36
C LEU A 229 -6.01 -16.42 24.75
N ARG A 230 -5.52 -17.46 24.06
CA ARG A 230 -5.59 -18.82 24.59
C ARG A 230 -4.73 -18.82 25.85
N SER A 231 -5.37 -18.79 27.01
CA SER A 231 -4.75 -19.28 28.24
C SER A 231 -4.34 -20.72 27.99
N ALA A 232 -3.03 -20.99 28.04
CA ALA A 232 -2.52 -22.35 28.01
C ALA A 232 -2.96 -23.10 29.30
N PRO A 233 -3.14 -24.43 29.23
CA PRO A 233 -3.46 -25.26 30.40
C PRO A 233 -2.30 -25.34 31.39
#